data_AF-A0A7X7NE40-F1
#
_entry.id   AF-A0A7X7NE40-F1
#
_cell.length_a   1.000
_cell.length_b   1.000
_cell.length_c   1.000
_cell.angle_alpha   90.00
_cell.angle_beta   90.00
_cell.angle_gamma   90.00
#
_symmetry.space_group_name_H-M   'P 1'
#
loop_
_entity.id
_entity.type
_entity.pdbx_description
1 polymer ?
#
loop_
_entity_poly.entity_id
_entity_poly.type
_entity_poly.pdbx_seq_one_letter_code
_entity_poly.pdbx_strand_id
1 'polypeptide(L)'
;MKCFEMTGCSEKDKGSCLAWTSFKENPAEMENLHCWVIKGAFRAEESVQKCRQCSYYQAMNPNSGIASEIGSDAAVITCKGTINSERTVALEKVWENLKQNGKYKVVLDFSGASNIYSCGLGLIVKIHKEAQGGGGSLIVSGAQGNVLAILTSTKLIRIVNFASDKKAALEYFEQQRRKQEALEREAAEKLKKLQPKKRIPCWEFWKNHNPRNATKCDECFRKSSSTQIPCWIIEGMIEGISFQYVNEECEGCDYFKEFAVTEGKMPV
;
A
#
# COMPACT_ATOMS: atom_id res chain seq x y z
N MET A 1 37.77 4.96 2.43
CA MET A 1 38.82 4.02 2.88
C MET A 1 39.02 2.97 1.80
N LYS A 2 40.26 2.54 1.54
CA LYS A 2 40.60 1.62 0.43
C LYS A 2 40.39 0.17 0.87
N CYS A 3 39.70 -0.61 0.04
CA CYS A 3 39.76 -2.07 0.10
C CYS A 3 41.06 -2.50 -0.59
N PHE A 4 41.85 -3.39 0.04
CA PHE A 4 43.09 -3.93 -0.54
C PHE A 4 42.96 -5.43 -0.74
N GLU A 5 43.56 -5.93 -1.81
CA GLU A 5 43.86 -7.35 -1.99
C GLU A 5 45.01 -7.76 -1.06
N MET A 6 44.99 -8.99 -0.55
CA MET A 6 45.95 -9.51 0.45
C MET A 6 47.42 -9.38 0.04
N THR A 7 47.70 -9.38 -1.26
CA THR A 7 49.04 -9.32 -1.84
C THR A 7 49.70 -7.94 -1.71
N GLY A 8 48.95 -6.89 -1.37
CA GLY A 8 49.45 -5.51 -1.34
C GLY A 8 49.58 -4.85 0.04
N CYS A 9 49.45 -5.60 1.15
CA CYS A 9 49.29 -5.02 2.49
C CYS A 9 50.47 -5.29 3.44
N SER A 10 50.77 -4.32 4.32
CA SER A 10 51.88 -4.42 5.29
C SER A 10 51.51 -5.29 6.51
N GLU A 11 52.49 -5.89 7.19
CA GLU A 11 52.28 -6.72 8.40
C GLU A 11 51.53 -5.98 9.53
N LYS A 12 51.80 -4.68 9.69
CA LYS A 12 51.14 -3.83 10.68
C LYS A 12 49.64 -3.72 10.44
N ASP A 13 49.22 -3.65 9.18
CA ASP A 13 47.81 -3.53 8.79
C ASP A 13 47.08 -4.85 8.99
N LYS A 14 47.75 -6.00 8.77
CA LYS A 14 47.19 -7.34 9.01
C LYS A 14 46.76 -7.54 10.46
N GLY A 15 47.56 -7.05 11.43
CA GLY A 15 47.26 -7.16 12.86
C GLY A 15 45.99 -6.43 13.32
N SER A 16 45.49 -5.46 12.54
CA SER A 16 44.22 -4.77 12.78
C SER A 16 43.01 -5.42 12.08
N CYS A 17 43.27 -6.43 11.25
CA CYS A 17 42.35 -7.32 10.56
C CYS A 17 41.47 -8.19 11.46
N LEU A 18 40.15 -7.90 11.60
CA LEU A 18 39.21 -8.81 12.27
C LEU A 18 39.23 -10.23 11.65
N ALA A 19 39.21 -10.33 10.32
CA ALA A 19 39.30 -11.62 9.62
C ALA A 19 40.62 -12.35 9.93
N TRP A 20 41.76 -11.65 9.84
CA TRP A 20 43.06 -12.22 10.19
C TRP A 20 43.11 -12.75 11.61
N THR A 21 42.66 -11.95 12.57
CA THR A 21 42.68 -12.34 13.98
C THR A 21 41.82 -13.57 14.26
N SER A 22 40.76 -13.78 13.47
CA SER A 22 39.85 -14.93 13.62
C SER A 22 40.37 -16.21 12.97
N PHE A 23 41.15 -16.13 11.89
CA PHE A 23 41.60 -17.32 11.12
C PHE A 23 43.11 -17.55 11.14
N LYS A 24 43.91 -16.72 11.83
CA LYS A 24 45.38 -16.83 11.89
C LYS A 24 45.89 -18.23 12.30
N GLU A 25 45.07 -18.99 13.03
CA GLU A 25 45.42 -20.33 13.50
C GLU A 25 45.00 -21.44 12.53
N ASN A 26 44.25 -21.13 11.46
CA ASN A 26 43.90 -22.07 10.41
C ASN A 26 44.14 -21.49 8.99
N PRO A 27 45.40 -21.47 8.51
CA PRO A 27 45.79 -20.80 7.27
C PRO A 27 45.12 -21.36 6.00
N ALA A 28 44.72 -22.64 6.02
CA ALA A 28 44.02 -23.28 4.89
C ALA A 28 42.66 -22.63 4.59
N GLU A 29 42.00 -22.06 5.60
CA GLU A 29 40.73 -21.34 5.42
C GLU A 29 40.92 -19.95 4.80
N MET A 30 42.15 -19.44 4.75
CA MET A 30 42.47 -18.14 4.14
C MET A 30 42.75 -18.20 2.64
N GLU A 31 43.01 -19.39 2.08
CA GLU A 31 43.48 -19.55 0.69
C GLU A 31 42.48 -19.00 -0.34
N ASN A 32 41.20 -18.91 0.01
CA ASN A 32 40.11 -18.41 -0.83
C ASN A 32 39.55 -17.03 -0.40
N LEU A 33 40.22 -16.32 0.52
CA LEU A 33 39.75 -15.03 1.05
C LEU A 33 40.47 -13.84 0.40
N HIS A 34 39.75 -13.04 -0.40
CA HIS A 34 40.37 -11.98 -1.21
C HIS A 34 40.02 -10.52 -0.79
N CYS A 35 39.07 -10.25 0.14
CA CYS A 35 38.79 -8.88 0.66
C CYS A 35 38.61 -8.84 2.19
N TRP A 36 39.09 -7.75 2.82
CA TRP A 36 39.07 -7.50 4.27
C TRP A 36 38.23 -6.26 4.62
N VAL A 37 37.51 -6.28 5.76
CA VAL A 37 36.82 -5.12 6.35
C VAL A 37 37.55 -4.70 7.63
N ILE A 38 37.91 -3.41 7.76
CA ILE A 38 38.51 -2.83 8.97
C ILE A 38 37.38 -2.37 9.91
N LYS A 39 37.56 -2.53 11.23
CA LYS A 39 36.65 -2.03 12.28
C LYS A 39 36.32 -0.54 12.04
N GLY A 40 35.03 -0.22 11.86
CA GLY A 40 34.52 1.16 11.77
C GLY A 40 34.29 1.75 10.36
N ALA A 41 34.38 0.96 9.29
CA ALA A 41 34.27 1.48 7.92
C ALA A 41 32.86 1.34 7.32
N PHE A 42 32.08 2.44 7.31
CA PHE A 42 30.88 2.58 6.47
C PHE A 42 30.81 4.00 5.90
N ARG A 43 31.61 4.30 4.86
CA ARG A 43 31.45 5.53 4.06
C ARG A 43 31.80 5.27 2.60
N ALA A 44 30.82 5.53 1.73
CA ALA A 44 30.78 5.48 0.26
C ALA A 44 30.33 4.15 -0.39
N GLU A 45 29.27 4.25 -1.20
CA GLU A 45 28.48 3.16 -1.79
C GLU A 45 29.21 2.37 -2.90
N GLU A 46 30.13 2.99 -3.65
CA GLU A 46 30.79 2.36 -4.81
C GLU A 46 31.88 1.34 -4.45
N SER A 47 32.70 1.60 -3.43
CA SER A 47 33.79 0.70 -3.02
C SER A 47 33.34 -0.58 -2.30
N VAL A 48 32.03 -0.69 -1.99
CA VAL A 48 31.45 -1.77 -1.18
C VAL A 48 30.95 -2.94 -2.04
N GLN A 49 30.77 -2.76 -3.35
CA GLN A 49 30.23 -3.82 -4.22
C GLN A 49 31.11 -5.06 -4.30
N LYS A 50 32.44 -4.91 -4.44
CA LYS A 50 33.36 -6.05 -4.50
C LYS A 50 33.44 -6.83 -3.18
N CYS A 51 33.40 -6.14 -2.05
CA CYS A 51 33.48 -6.81 -0.75
C CYS A 51 32.17 -7.48 -0.32
N ARG A 52 31.01 -7.07 -0.86
CA ARG A 52 29.75 -7.83 -0.74
C ARG A 52 29.78 -9.19 -1.46
N GLN A 53 30.71 -9.38 -2.40
CA GLN A 53 30.91 -10.64 -3.11
C GLN A 53 31.96 -11.55 -2.44
N CYS A 54 32.68 -11.08 -1.41
CA CYS A 54 33.68 -11.85 -0.69
C CYS A 54 33.03 -12.92 0.21
N SER A 55 33.57 -14.14 0.18
CA SER A 55 33.13 -15.31 0.94
C SER A 55 33.04 -15.05 2.45
N TYR A 56 34.03 -14.36 3.03
CA TYR A 56 34.03 -13.99 4.45
C TYR A 56 32.94 -12.97 4.80
N TYR A 57 32.74 -11.96 3.96
CA TYR A 57 31.67 -10.99 4.18
C TYR A 57 30.29 -11.67 4.14
N GLN A 58 30.09 -12.60 3.21
CA GLN A 58 28.84 -13.37 3.10
C GLN A 58 28.63 -14.31 4.30
N ALA A 59 29.70 -14.94 4.80
CA ALA A 59 29.67 -15.79 5.99
C ALA A 59 29.37 -15.00 7.28
N MET A 60 29.93 -13.79 7.42
CA MET A 60 29.70 -12.92 8.59
C MET A 60 28.44 -12.06 8.47
N ASN A 61 27.88 -11.92 7.27
CA ASN A 61 26.64 -11.21 6.98
C ASN A 61 25.69 -12.17 6.25
N PRO A 62 25.05 -13.10 6.99
CA PRO A 62 24.16 -14.10 6.40
C PRO A 62 22.98 -13.50 5.63
N ASN A 63 22.67 -12.22 5.90
CA ASN A 63 21.69 -11.42 5.18
C ASN A 63 22.20 -10.88 3.83
N SER A 64 23.44 -11.16 3.40
CA SER A 64 24.05 -10.60 2.17
C SER A 64 23.27 -10.86 0.88
N GLY A 65 22.36 -11.84 0.89
CA GLY A 65 21.44 -12.13 -0.21
C GLY A 65 20.09 -11.41 -0.14
N ILE A 66 19.75 -10.74 0.97
CA ILE A 66 18.50 -9.99 1.13
C ILE A 66 18.84 -8.53 1.36
N ALA A 67 18.38 -7.64 0.49
CA ALA A 67 18.56 -6.19 0.62
C ALA A 67 17.24 -5.47 0.40
N SER A 68 16.97 -4.40 1.12
CA SER A 68 15.79 -3.55 0.90
C SER A 68 16.17 -2.13 0.47
N GLU A 69 15.34 -1.58 -0.41
CA GLU A 69 15.35 -0.19 -0.87
C GLU A 69 13.96 0.39 -0.57
N ILE A 70 13.89 1.48 0.20
CA ILE A 70 12.61 2.14 0.51
C ILE A 70 12.39 3.26 -0.50
N GLY A 71 11.47 3.05 -1.42
CA GLY A 71 10.98 4.10 -2.31
C GLY A 71 9.91 4.98 -1.65
N SER A 72 9.57 6.08 -2.32
CA SER A 72 8.47 6.96 -1.93
C SER A 72 7.13 6.21 -1.91
N ASP A 73 6.83 5.48 -2.98
CA ASP A 73 5.56 4.75 -3.16
C ASP A 73 5.62 3.27 -2.74
N ALA A 74 6.64 2.53 -3.17
CA ALA A 74 6.81 1.10 -2.86
C ALA A 74 8.21 0.80 -2.33
N ALA A 75 8.30 -0.21 -1.46
CA ALA A 75 9.57 -0.78 -1.02
C ALA A 75 9.96 -1.95 -1.92
N VAL A 76 11.24 -2.10 -2.22
CA VAL A 76 11.78 -3.23 -2.98
C VAL A 76 12.65 -4.05 -2.04
N ILE A 77 12.44 -5.36 -2.01
CA ILE A 77 13.35 -6.31 -1.37
C ILE A 77 13.96 -7.19 -2.46
N THR A 78 15.27 -7.10 -2.62
CA THR A 78 16.05 -7.92 -3.55
C THR A 78 16.49 -9.20 -2.86
N CYS A 79 16.20 -10.34 -3.49
CA CYS A 79 16.49 -11.68 -3.04
C CYS A 79 17.53 -12.34 -3.97
N LYS A 80 18.67 -12.76 -3.43
CA LYS A 80 19.79 -13.37 -4.18
C LYS A 80 20.16 -14.75 -3.66
N GLY A 81 20.59 -15.62 -4.58
CA GLY A 81 20.97 -17.02 -4.38
C GLY A 81 19.80 -17.92 -3.93
N THR A 82 20.09 -19.02 -3.25
CA THR A 82 19.10 -19.95 -2.69
C THR A 82 18.35 -19.37 -1.49
N ILE A 83 17.02 -19.30 -1.54
CA ILE A 83 16.16 -18.85 -0.45
C ILE A 83 15.85 -20.04 0.46
N ASN A 84 16.67 -20.18 1.50
CA ASN A 84 16.62 -21.21 2.53
C ASN A 84 16.13 -20.66 3.87
N SER A 85 16.14 -21.48 4.92
CA SER A 85 15.67 -21.08 6.25
C SER A 85 16.38 -19.84 6.79
N GLU A 86 17.70 -19.75 6.62
CA GLU A 86 18.50 -18.60 7.03
C GLU A 86 18.10 -17.30 6.31
N ARG A 87 17.99 -17.35 4.96
CA ARG A 87 17.57 -16.17 4.19
C ARG A 87 16.10 -15.83 4.37
N THR A 88 15.28 -16.81 4.73
CA THR A 88 13.87 -16.59 5.11
C THR A 88 13.80 -15.79 6.40
N VAL A 89 14.63 -16.10 7.41
CA VAL A 89 14.72 -15.29 8.65
C VAL A 89 15.20 -13.87 8.33
N ALA A 90 16.17 -13.70 7.43
CA ALA A 90 16.63 -12.39 6.98
C ALA A 90 15.52 -11.59 6.30
N LEU A 91 14.79 -12.23 5.37
CA LEU A 91 13.66 -11.64 4.66
C LEU A 91 12.54 -11.26 5.61
N GLU A 92 12.25 -12.09 6.61
CA GLU A 92 11.25 -11.79 7.63
C GLU A 92 11.63 -10.57 8.45
N LYS A 93 12.88 -10.43 8.90
CA LYS A 93 13.35 -9.22 9.62
C LYS A 93 13.19 -7.95 8.79
N VAL A 94 13.54 -8.01 7.50
CA VAL A 94 13.34 -6.89 6.57
C VAL A 94 11.87 -6.55 6.44
N TRP A 95 11.01 -7.56 6.30
CA TRP A 95 9.57 -7.36 6.22
C TRP A 95 8.97 -6.75 7.49
N GLU A 96 9.34 -7.24 8.67
CA GLU A 96 8.90 -6.67 9.95
C GLU A 96 9.28 -5.20 10.07
N ASN A 97 10.50 -4.83 9.64
CA ASN A 97 10.92 -3.44 9.62
C ASN A 97 10.08 -2.58 8.66
N LEU A 98 9.77 -3.06 7.44
CA LEU A 98 8.91 -2.34 6.51
C LEU A 98 7.50 -2.13 7.07
N LYS A 99 6.91 -3.16 7.70
CA LYS A 99 5.60 -3.06 8.36
C LYS A 99 5.60 -2.02 9.47
N GLN A 100 6.61 -2.02 10.34
CA GLN A 100 6.75 -1.03 11.41
C GLN A 100 6.82 0.40 10.89
N ASN A 101 7.34 0.60 9.67
CA ASN A 101 7.40 1.89 8.99
C ASN A 101 6.17 2.18 8.09
N GLY A 102 5.11 1.38 8.19
CA GLY A 102 3.88 1.58 7.41
C GLY A 102 4.02 1.30 5.92
N LYS A 103 5.07 0.59 5.48
CA LYS A 103 5.34 0.30 4.08
C LYS A 103 4.74 -1.05 3.68
N TYR A 104 3.54 -1.01 3.09
CA TYR A 104 2.78 -2.21 2.69
C TYR A 104 2.73 -2.46 1.18
N LYS A 105 3.20 -1.52 0.34
CA LYS A 105 3.42 -1.75 -1.09
C LYS A 105 4.82 -2.31 -1.29
N VAL A 106 4.93 -3.59 -1.63
CA VAL A 106 6.23 -4.29 -1.66
C VAL A 106 6.44 -5.00 -3.00
N VAL A 107 7.67 -4.88 -3.51
CA VAL A 107 8.20 -5.69 -4.60
C VAL A 107 9.22 -6.68 -4.02
N LEU A 108 9.01 -7.98 -4.21
CA LEU A 108 10.05 -8.99 -4.00
C LEU A 108 10.73 -9.29 -5.33
N ASP A 109 11.99 -8.87 -5.48
CA ASP A 109 12.79 -9.07 -6.69
C ASP A 109 13.65 -10.34 -6.55
N PHE A 110 13.31 -11.37 -7.31
CA PHE A 110 14.01 -12.67 -7.38
C PHE A 110 14.95 -12.79 -8.58
N SER A 111 15.28 -11.70 -9.28
CA SER A 111 16.20 -11.71 -10.44
C SER A 111 17.56 -12.34 -10.12
N GLY A 112 18.03 -12.20 -8.89
CA GLY A 112 19.27 -12.81 -8.41
C GLY A 112 19.11 -14.14 -7.69
N ALA A 113 17.90 -14.68 -7.56
CA ALA A 113 17.64 -15.91 -6.82
C ALA A 113 17.82 -17.16 -7.70
N SER A 114 18.56 -18.14 -7.19
CA SER A 114 18.85 -19.38 -7.91
C SER A 114 17.88 -20.52 -7.56
N ASN A 115 17.33 -20.52 -6.35
CA ASN A 115 16.42 -21.55 -5.85
C ASN A 115 15.58 -21.02 -4.67
N ILE A 116 14.47 -21.69 -4.35
CA ILE A 116 13.62 -21.37 -3.19
C ILE A 116 13.07 -22.65 -2.56
N TYR A 117 13.10 -22.73 -1.23
CA TYR A 117 12.51 -23.83 -0.47
C TYR A 117 11.16 -23.44 0.14
N SER A 118 10.45 -24.42 0.70
CA SER A 118 9.10 -24.27 1.27
C SER A 118 8.98 -23.16 2.32
N CYS A 119 10.02 -22.92 3.12
CA CYS A 119 10.07 -21.82 4.08
C CYS A 119 9.94 -20.45 3.40
N GLY A 120 10.63 -20.23 2.28
CA GLY A 120 10.51 -19.01 1.49
C GLY A 120 9.12 -18.87 0.85
N LEU A 121 8.53 -19.97 0.38
CA LEU A 121 7.17 -19.96 -0.19
C LEU A 121 6.12 -19.56 0.84
N GLY A 122 6.20 -20.12 2.05
CA GLY A 122 5.32 -19.75 3.16
C GLY A 122 5.45 -18.28 3.53
N LEU A 123 6.67 -17.75 3.54
CA LEU A 123 6.92 -16.34 3.83
C LEU A 123 6.36 -15.40 2.74
N ILE A 124 6.45 -15.77 1.45
CA ILE A 124 5.82 -14.99 0.36
C ILE A 124 4.30 -14.84 0.60
N VAL A 125 3.62 -15.93 0.97
CA VAL A 125 2.18 -15.89 1.27
C VAL A 125 1.88 -15.03 2.49
N LYS A 126 2.71 -15.16 3.55
CA LYS A 126 2.59 -14.32 4.75
C LYS A 126 2.71 -12.83 4.41
N ILE A 127 3.79 -12.45 3.71
CA ILE A 127 4.02 -11.07 3.28
C ILE A 127 2.85 -10.56 2.44
N HIS A 128 2.35 -11.36 1.49
CA HIS A 128 1.22 -10.95 0.66
C HIS A 128 -0.04 -10.62 1.47
N LYS A 129 -0.44 -11.52 2.39
CA LYS A 129 -1.63 -11.33 3.23
C LYS A 129 -1.49 -10.13 4.14
N GLU A 130 -0.34 -9.97 4.77
CA GLU A 130 -0.08 -8.86 5.69
C GLU A 130 0.03 -7.52 4.94
N ALA A 131 0.62 -7.51 3.75
CA ALA A 131 0.62 -6.34 2.86
C ALA A 131 -0.79 -5.90 2.47
N GLN A 132 -1.66 -6.85 2.10
CA GLN A 132 -3.08 -6.58 1.81
C GLN A 132 -3.83 -6.05 3.03
N GLY A 133 -3.61 -6.65 4.22
CA GLY A 133 -4.20 -6.18 5.47
C GLY A 133 -3.79 -4.75 5.84
N GLY A 134 -2.59 -4.32 5.43
CA GLY A 134 -2.12 -2.93 5.57
C GLY A 134 -2.52 -1.99 4.44
N GLY A 135 -3.46 -2.37 3.56
CA GLY A 135 -3.92 -1.53 2.44
C GLY A 135 -2.94 -1.44 1.26
N GLY A 136 -1.90 -2.28 1.25
CA GLY A 136 -0.94 -2.41 0.16
C GLY A 136 -1.11 -3.71 -0.63
N SER A 137 -0.03 -4.16 -1.26
CA SER A 137 0.05 -5.47 -1.88
C SER A 137 1.49 -5.89 -2.11
N LEU A 138 1.68 -7.19 -2.34
CA LEU A 138 2.95 -7.77 -2.74
C LEU A 138 2.95 -8.04 -4.25
N ILE A 139 4.03 -7.67 -4.93
CA ILE A 139 4.37 -8.09 -6.29
C ILE A 139 5.68 -8.87 -6.28
N VAL A 140 5.67 -10.08 -6.83
CA VAL A 140 6.88 -10.87 -7.11
C VAL A 140 7.40 -10.50 -8.50
N SER A 141 8.69 -10.24 -8.62
CA SER A 141 9.32 -9.82 -9.87
C SER A 141 10.63 -10.57 -10.13
N GLY A 142 11.05 -10.65 -11.39
CA GLY A 142 12.36 -11.21 -11.77
C GLY A 142 12.51 -12.72 -11.52
N ALA A 143 11.45 -13.44 -11.14
CA ALA A 143 11.51 -14.87 -10.94
C ALA A 143 11.76 -15.59 -12.28
N GLN A 144 12.82 -16.39 -12.34
CA GLN A 144 13.23 -17.12 -13.54
C GLN A 144 13.71 -18.54 -13.19
N GLY A 145 13.87 -19.38 -14.22
CA GLY A 145 14.42 -20.74 -14.07
C GLY A 145 13.71 -21.57 -13.00
N ASN A 146 14.50 -22.18 -12.12
CA ASN A 146 13.96 -23.07 -11.08
C ASN A 146 13.03 -22.35 -10.08
N VAL A 147 13.31 -21.09 -9.75
CA VAL A 147 12.45 -20.30 -8.86
C VAL A 147 11.07 -20.12 -9.48
N LEU A 148 11.00 -19.73 -10.76
CA LEU A 148 9.73 -19.59 -11.48
C LEU A 148 8.99 -20.93 -11.59
N ALA A 149 9.71 -22.02 -11.87
CA ALA A 149 9.11 -23.36 -11.97
C ALA A 149 8.45 -23.78 -10.65
N ILE A 150 9.12 -23.55 -9.51
CA ILE A 150 8.58 -23.85 -8.18
C ILE A 150 7.37 -22.97 -7.86
N LEU A 151 7.43 -21.66 -8.12
CA LEU A 151 6.30 -20.74 -7.90
C LEU A 151 5.08 -21.12 -8.78
N THR A 152 5.33 -21.61 -9.99
CA THR A 152 4.29 -22.08 -10.92
C THR A 152 3.66 -23.38 -10.43
N SER A 153 4.47 -24.39 -10.12
CA SER A 153 3.99 -25.72 -9.72
C SER A 153 3.22 -25.69 -8.41
N THR A 154 3.61 -24.79 -7.50
CA THR A 154 2.91 -24.52 -6.23
C THR A 154 1.71 -23.58 -6.37
N LYS A 155 1.39 -23.14 -7.60
CA LYS A 155 0.27 -22.24 -7.94
C LYS A 155 0.32 -20.86 -7.26
N LEU A 156 1.47 -20.46 -6.70
CA LEU A 156 1.61 -19.14 -6.07
C LEU A 156 1.41 -18.00 -7.08
N ILE A 157 1.68 -18.24 -8.36
CA ILE A 157 1.38 -17.31 -9.46
C ILE A 157 -0.10 -16.92 -9.54
N ARG A 158 -1.01 -17.74 -9.00
CA ARG A 158 -2.44 -17.44 -8.95
C ARG A 158 -2.87 -16.66 -7.71
N ILE A 159 -2.00 -16.55 -6.72
CA ILE A 159 -2.33 -15.99 -5.40
C ILE A 159 -1.68 -14.61 -5.22
N VAL A 160 -0.43 -14.46 -5.67
CA VAL A 160 0.31 -13.20 -5.55
C VAL A 160 0.48 -12.54 -6.91
N ASN A 161 0.63 -11.22 -6.93
CA ASN A 161 0.85 -10.49 -8.19
C ASN A 161 2.27 -10.79 -8.71
N PHE A 162 2.41 -10.91 -10.02
CA PHE A 162 3.69 -11.13 -10.69
C PHE A 162 3.98 -10.05 -11.74
N ALA A 163 5.24 -9.67 -11.85
CA ALA A 163 5.77 -8.81 -12.90
C ALA A 163 7.03 -9.45 -13.50
N SER A 164 7.36 -9.10 -14.74
CA SER A 164 8.56 -9.59 -15.43
C SER A 164 9.83 -9.22 -14.67
N ASP A 165 9.90 -7.99 -14.20
CA ASP A 165 11.08 -7.39 -13.59
C ASP A 165 10.69 -6.29 -12.60
N LYS A 166 11.70 -5.76 -11.90
CA LYS A 166 11.53 -4.69 -10.90
C LYS A 166 10.86 -3.45 -11.49
N LYS A 167 11.16 -3.08 -12.74
CA LYS A 167 10.62 -1.86 -13.37
C LYS A 167 9.12 -2.03 -13.61
N ALA A 168 8.70 -3.15 -14.20
CA ALA A 168 7.29 -3.45 -14.43
C ALA A 168 6.48 -3.51 -13.12
N ALA A 169 7.07 -4.03 -12.04
CA ALA A 169 6.42 -4.05 -10.73
C ALA A 169 6.19 -2.64 -10.16
N LEU A 170 7.17 -1.75 -10.28
CA LEU A 170 7.06 -0.36 -9.83
C LEU A 170 6.06 0.43 -10.69
N GLU A 171 6.07 0.22 -12.01
CA GLU A 171 5.10 0.82 -12.92
C GLU A 171 3.66 0.41 -12.57
N TYR A 172 3.44 -0.84 -12.16
CA TYR A 172 2.13 -1.29 -11.69
C TYR A 172 1.64 -0.45 -10.49
N PHE A 173 2.47 -0.26 -9.47
CA PHE A 173 2.09 0.55 -8.30
C PHE A 173 1.80 2.00 -8.67
N GLU A 174 2.63 2.59 -9.53
CA GLU A 174 2.45 3.95 -10.02
C GLU A 174 1.14 4.11 -10.81
N GLN A 175 0.78 3.14 -11.65
CA GLN A 175 -0.51 3.13 -12.37
C GLN A 175 -1.70 3.06 -11.41
N GLN A 176 -1.64 2.21 -10.38
CA GLN A 176 -2.70 2.12 -9.37
C GLN A 176 -2.86 3.43 -8.61
N ARG A 177 -1.75 4.08 -8.23
CA ARG A 177 -1.75 5.38 -7.57
C ARG A 177 -2.44 6.45 -8.43
N ARG A 178 -2.05 6.58 -9.70
CA ARG A 178 -2.66 7.54 -10.64
C ARG A 178 -4.15 7.30 -10.83
N LYS A 179 -4.57 6.04 -10.94
CA LYS A 179 -5.98 5.67 -11.07
C LYS A 179 -6.77 6.08 -9.82
N GLN A 180 -6.22 5.80 -8.63
CA GLN A 180 -6.84 6.18 -7.37
C GLN A 180 -6.98 7.70 -7.23
N GLU A 181 -5.92 8.46 -7.53
CA GLU A 181 -5.94 9.92 -7.52
C GLU A 181 -6.97 10.49 -8.52
N ALA A 182 -7.11 9.89 -9.70
CA ALA A 182 -8.10 10.30 -10.69
C ALA A 182 -9.53 10.04 -10.20
N LEU A 183 -9.79 8.86 -9.62
CA LEU A 183 -11.09 8.52 -9.04
C LEU A 183 -11.47 9.45 -7.89
N GLU A 184 -10.52 9.78 -7.01
CA GLU A 184 -10.73 10.72 -5.91
C GLU A 184 -11.04 12.14 -6.40
N ARG A 185 -10.34 12.61 -7.45
CA ARG A 185 -10.64 13.90 -8.09
C ARG A 185 -12.04 13.92 -8.70
N GLU A 186 -12.41 12.86 -9.42
CA GLU A 186 -13.74 12.74 -10.02
C GLU A 186 -14.83 12.69 -8.94
N ALA A 187 -14.62 11.93 -7.86
CA ALA A 187 -15.53 11.88 -6.72
C ALA A 187 -15.66 13.24 -6.04
N ALA A 188 -14.56 13.96 -5.83
CA ALA A 188 -14.57 15.31 -5.27
C ALA A 188 -15.29 16.32 -6.18
N GLU A 189 -15.11 16.22 -7.51
CA GLU A 189 -15.83 17.07 -8.46
C GLU A 189 -17.34 16.77 -8.47
N LYS A 190 -17.71 15.48 -8.45
CA LYS A 190 -19.11 15.06 -8.31
C LYS A 190 -19.72 15.63 -7.04
N LEU A 191 -19.03 15.50 -5.90
CA LEU A 191 -19.50 16.06 -4.62
C LEU A 191 -19.65 17.59 -4.67
N LYS A 192 -18.73 18.31 -5.33
CA LYS A 192 -18.87 19.76 -5.55
C LYS A 192 -20.07 20.13 -6.43
N LYS A 193 -20.45 19.29 -7.39
CA LYS A 193 -21.66 19.47 -8.21
C LYS A 193 -22.94 19.14 -7.44
N LEU A 194 -22.86 18.26 -6.44
CA LEU A 194 -23.93 17.91 -5.50
C LEU A 194 -24.16 18.98 -4.41
N GLN A 195 -23.66 20.21 -4.57
CA GLN A 195 -23.90 21.30 -3.62
C GLN A 195 -25.39 21.38 -3.27
N PRO A 196 -25.74 21.42 -1.97
CA PRO A 196 -27.14 21.43 -1.57
C PRO A 196 -27.81 22.68 -2.15
N LYS A 197 -28.76 22.47 -3.07
CA LYS A 197 -29.54 23.58 -3.61
C LYS A 197 -30.28 24.24 -2.45
N LYS A 198 -30.07 25.55 -2.24
CA LYS A 198 -30.87 26.29 -1.26
C LYS A 198 -32.35 26.12 -1.62
N ARG A 199 -33.15 25.55 -0.72
CA ARG A 199 -34.57 25.32 -0.97
C ARG A 199 -35.28 26.65 -1.21
N ILE A 200 -35.76 26.85 -2.43
CA ILE A 200 -36.66 27.95 -2.78
C ILE A 200 -38.10 27.59 -2.36
N PRO A 201 -38.99 28.56 -2.13
CA PRO A 201 -40.39 28.26 -1.86
C PRO A 201 -41.06 27.43 -2.97
N CYS A 202 -41.99 26.54 -2.60
CA CYS A 202 -42.60 25.60 -3.55
C CYS A 202 -43.33 26.28 -4.72
N TRP A 203 -43.92 27.45 -4.49
CA TRP A 203 -44.63 28.19 -5.53
C TRP A 203 -43.71 28.80 -6.58
N GLU A 204 -42.48 29.13 -6.20
CA GLU A 204 -41.45 29.58 -7.13
C GLU A 204 -41.00 28.41 -8.00
N PHE A 205 -40.80 27.24 -7.39
CA PHE A 205 -40.47 26.00 -8.09
C PHE A 205 -41.52 25.60 -9.13
N TRP A 206 -42.81 25.62 -8.75
CA TRP A 206 -43.91 25.24 -9.63
C TRP A 206 -44.42 26.37 -10.53
N LYS A 207 -43.80 27.56 -10.52
CA LYS A 207 -44.28 28.73 -11.28
C LYS A 207 -45.78 29.04 -11.04
N ASN A 208 -46.21 28.94 -9.78
CA ASN A 208 -47.62 29.05 -9.34
C ASN A 208 -48.60 27.99 -9.90
N HIS A 209 -48.12 26.89 -10.48
CA HIS A 209 -48.95 25.72 -10.79
C HIS A 209 -48.96 24.74 -9.61
N ASN A 210 -50.05 24.00 -9.42
CA ASN A 210 -50.21 23.10 -8.28
C ASN A 210 -50.07 21.63 -8.73
N PRO A 211 -49.11 20.84 -8.21
CA PRO A 211 -49.07 19.42 -8.47
C PRO A 211 -50.19 18.69 -7.69
N ARG A 212 -50.89 17.77 -8.37
CA ARG A 212 -51.94 16.88 -7.83
C ARG A 212 -53.22 17.56 -7.31
N ASN A 213 -54.10 17.92 -8.24
CA ASN A 213 -55.55 18.12 -8.06
C ASN A 213 -56.04 19.05 -6.93
N ALA A 214 -55.16 19.72 -6.20
CA ALA A 214 -55.52 20.89 -5.42
C ALA A 214 -55.79 22.01 -6.42
N THR A 215 -57.05 22.44 -6.44
CA THR A 215 -57.67 23.16 -7.56
C THR A 215 -56.99 24.48 -7.87
N LYS A 216 -56.28 25.10 -6.90
CA LYS A 216 -55.34 26.20 -7.15
C LYS A 216 -54.18 26.26 -6.15
N CYS A 217 -53.12 27.00 -6.49
CA CYS A 217 -51.89 27.11 -5.69
C CYS A 217 -52.10 27.88 -4.36
N ASP A 218 -53.13 28.71 -4.29
CA ASP A 218 -53.63 29.52 -3.16
C ASP A 218 -54.39 28.72 -2.10
N GLU A 219 -54.82 27.48 -2.40
CA GLU A 219 -55.58 26.61 -1.49
C GLU A 219 -54.68 25.69 -0.64
N CYS A 220 -53.36 25.69 -0.88
CA CYS A 220 -52.42 24.92 -0.09
C CYS A 220 -52.20 25.59 1.28
N PHE A 221 -52.72 24.99 2.36
CA PHE A 221 -52.59 25.49 3.75
C PHE A 221 -51.15 25.74 4.21
N ARG A 222 -50.14 25.12 3.58
CA ARG A 222 -48.73 25.36 3.91
C ARG A 222 -48.09 26.53 3.17
N LYS A 223 -48.75 27.07 2.14
CA LYS A 223 -48.33 28.28 1.41
C LYS A 223 -48.73 29.57 2.14
N SER A 224 -49.83 29.54 2.90
CA SER A 224 -50.30 30.68 3.70
C SER A 224 -49.52 30.88 5.00
N SER A 225 -48.70 29.90 5.39
CA SER A 225 -47.81 30.02 6.54
C SER A 225 -46.42 30.43 6.07
N SER A 226 -45.84 31.46 6.67
CA SER A 226 -44.44 31.87 6.48
C SER A 226 -43.45 30.88 7.11
N THR A 227 -43.84 29.62 7.30
CA THR A 227 -43.03 28.64 8.00
C THR A 227 -41.88 28.18 7.12
N GLN A 228 -40.71 28.02 7.74
CA GLN A 228 -39.55 27.41 7.09
C GLN A 228 -39.70 25.87 6.96
N ILE A 229 -40.85 25.31 7.33
CA ILE A 229 -41.08 23.86 7.35
C ILE A 229 -41.58 23.43 5.96
N PRO A 230 -40.93 22.46 5.31
CA PRO A 230 -41.34 22.03 3.97
C PRO A 230 -42.72 21.36 3.97
N CYS A 231 -43.36 21.32 2.80
CA CYS A 231 -44.70 20.75 2.67
C CYS A 231 -44.80 19.26 2.97
N TRP A 232 -43.68 18.52 2.86
CA TRP A 232 -43.62 17.08 3.06
C TRP A 232 -43.44 16.64 4.52
N ILE A 233 -43.11 17.54 5.45
CA ILE A 233 -42.96 17.20 6.88
C ILE A 233 -44.29 17.36 7.60
N ILE A 234 -44.97 16.27 7.93
CA ILE A 234 -46.19 16.32 8.75
C ILE A 234 -45.81 16.28 10.23
N GLU A 235 -46.42 17.18 11.01
CA GLU A 235 -46.35 17.18 12.46
C GLU A 235 -47.55 16.41 13.01
N GLY A 236 -47.28 15.36 13.78
CA GLY A 236 -48.27 14.57 14.49
C GLY A 236 -48.09 14.70 15.99
N MET A 237 -49.15 14.40 16.74
CA MET A 237 -49.11 14.32 18.20
C MET A 237 -49.81 13.04 18.66
N ILE A 238 -49.11 12.21 19.42
CA ILE A 238 -49.67 11.03 20.09
C ILE A 238 -49.33 11.15 21.57
N GLU A 239 -50.34 11.11 22.44
CA GLU A 239 -50.17 11.11 23.90
C GLU A 239 -49.29 12.28 24.43
N GLY A 240 -49.36 13.45 23.78
CA GLY A 240 -48.57 14.63 24.15
C GLY A 240 -47.13 14.66 23.62
N ILE A 241 -46.70 13.65 22.87
CA ILE A 241 -45.41 13.61 22.17
C ILE A 241 -45.62 14.09 20.73
N SER A 242 -44.95 15.17 20.35
CA SER A 242 -44.89 15.66 18.97
C SER A 242 -43.86 14.87 18.17
N PHE A 243 -44.21 14.43 16.96
CA PHE A 243 -43.29 13.80 16.02
C PHE A 243 -43.43 14.39 14.63
N GLN A 244 -42.38 14.29 13.83
CA GLN A 244 -42.33 14.74 12.45
C GLN A 244 -42.07 13.55 11.54
N TYR A 245 -42.81 13.44 10.45
CA TYR A 245 -42.60 12.38 9.45
C TYR A 245 -42.80 12.91 8.04
N VAL A 246 -42.23 12.19 7.05
CA VAL A 246 -42.45 12.49 5.64
C VAL A 246 -43.72 11.79 5.17
N ASN A 247 -44.65 12.51 4.55
CA ASN A 247 -45.83 11.89 3.93
C ASN A 247 -45.39 11.02 2.74
N GLU A 248 -45.76 9.74 2.71
CA GLU A 248 -45.47 8.81 1.60
C GLU A 248 -45.94 9.36 0.24
N GLU A 249 -47.04 10.11 0.21
CA GLU A 249 -47.52 10.76 -1.01
C GLU A 249 -46.49 11.74 -1.58
N CYS A 250 -45.64 12.33 -0.74
CA CYS A 250 -44.62 13.31 -1.15
C CYS A 250 -43.38 12.67 -1.78
N GLU A 251 -43.13 11.37 -1.59
CA GLU A 251 -41.92 10.70 -2.12
C GLU A 251 -41.84 10.76 -3.66
N GLY A 252 -43.00 10.77 -4.32
CA GLY A 252 -43.10 10.89 -5.78
C GLY A 252 -42.95 12.32 -6.33
N CYS A 253 -42.98 13.35 -5.48
CA CYS A 253 -43.02 14.75 -5.88
C CYS A 253 -41.65 15.26 -6.37
N ASP A 254 -41.60 15.96 -7.50
CA ASP A 254 -40.32 16.46 -8.05
C ASP A 254 -39.68 17.53 -7.15
N TYR A 255 -40.49 18.37 -6.50
CA TYR A 255 -40.02 19.33 -5.51
C TYR A 255 -39.41 18.65 -4.27
N PHE A 256 -39.97 17.51 -3.83
CA PHE A 256 -39.38 16.69 -2.76
C PHE A 256 -38.06 16.08 -3.21
N LYS A 257 -38.00 15.45 -4.39
CA LYS A 257 -36.78 14.85 -4.94
C LYS A 257 -35.64 15.85 -5.08
N GLU A 258 -35.95 17.09 -5.41
CA GLU A 258 -34.94 18.13 -5.63
C GLU A 258 -34.40 18.76 -4.33
N PHE A 259 -35.22 18.86 -3.28
CA PHE A 259 -34.87 19.62 -2.07
C PHE A 259 -34.93 18.85 -0.74
N ALA A 260 -35.38 17.59 -0.71
CA ALA A 260 -35.42 16.80 0.52
C ALA A 260 -34.04 16.54 1.12
N VAL A 261 -32.99 16.51 0.28
CA VAL A 261 -31.59 16.23 0.68
C VAL A 261 -30.85 17.51 1.12
N THR A 262 -31.44 18.68 0.91
CA THR A 262 -30.69 19.95 0.96
C THR A 262 -30.52 20.60 2.33
N GLU A 263 -31.05 20.03 3.41
CA GLU A 263 -30.72 20.48 4.77
C GLU A 263 -30.47 19.26 5.63
N GLY A 264 -29.20 19.06 6.03
CA GLY A 264 -28.65 17.91 6.75
C GLY A 264 -29.23 17.62 8.14
N LYS A 265 -30.55 17.51 8.23
CA LYS A 265 -31.32 17.00 9.34
C LYS A 265 -32.45 16.16 8.76
N MET A 266 -32.20 14.87 8.59
CA MET A 266 -33.31 13.92 8.69
C MET A 266 -33.87 14.08 10.11
N PRO A 267 -35.18 14.34 10.28
CA PRO A 267 -35.79 14.09 11.58
C PRO A 267 -35.70 12.58 11.81
N VAL A 268 -34.95 12.22 12.85
CA VAL A 268 -34.98 10.88 13.45
C VAL A 268 -36.29 10.73 14.20
#